data_AF-A0A951XM77-F1
#
_entry.id   AF-A0A951XM77-F1
#
_cell.length_a   1.000
_cell.length_b   1.000
_cell.length_c   1.000
_cell.angle_alpha   90.00
_cell.angle_beta   90.00
_cell.angle_gamma   90.00
#
_symmetry.space_group_name_H-M   'P 1'
#
loop_
_entity.id
_entity.type
_entity.pdbx_description
1 polymer ?
#
loop_
_entity_poly.entity_id
_entity_poly.type
_entity_poly.pdbx_seq_one_letter_code
_entity_poly.pdbx_strand_id
1 'polypeptide(L)'
;MTASDDSKLVMNTGTANGGDAGVAGGTVRVGLSEDGFTGRVDFPERAGTGFLSINGNDYTVIDSLGAQDSATGTDLQGMENDLAGHYALGSDIDASDTAGWEDGKGFAPVGSAGFTGTFDGLGHTIGKLTIDRPDQMFVGLFRGLGGDAALRNVGLAGGSVTGKEWVGGLLGSDSWGKLIRIGNVFSTAKVTGENYVGGLAGSIGTQETGALALNNAWAGGEVFGAGNAVGGLAGSISAYGGSITVDNAWAVGNVTGNDRVGGLVGVAELSGDDVHDESHVSISKVSASGKVTGTDQVGGLIGRSEGMGADVSISDARATGSVTGNGDVGGLVGYSVVRNDGTSSLSRARATGDVTGNYNVGGLVGQNESFGGNATASIDKAHATGAVTGTSGAVGGLVGKSHAWTGDATVSITNAYATGSVTTGSLFVGGLVGCANRTAISNAYATGAVRGVNFAGGLVGYAVEDVDVSASFWDTQSTGQTSSSGGGTGMTTAEMKTLANFSSATEANGNVDPAWDISANGGEPRVWRIYEGDTAPLLRD
;
A
#
# COMPACT_ATOMS: atom_id res chain seq x y z
N MET A 1 -33.73 -7.66 2.64
CA MET A 1 -35.11 -7.58 2.13
C MET A 1 -35.36 -8.83 1.31
N THR A 2 -36.41 -9.60 1.57
CA THR A 2 -36.82 -10.72 0.70
C THR A 2 -37.95 -10.24 -0.22
N ALA A 3 -37.77 -10.30 -1.53
CA ALA A 3 -38.77 -9.89 -2.51
C ALA A 3 -39.41 -11.13 -3.16
N SER A 4 -40.64 -11.44 -2.77
CA SER A 4 -41.49 -12.41 -3.47
C SER A 4 -42.25 -11.72 -4.59
N ASP A 5 -42.15 -12.27 -5.80
CA ASP A 5 -42.99 -12.17 -7.00
C ASP A 5 -43.53 -10.78 -7.42
N ASP A 6 -43.20 -10.40 -8.66
CA ASP A 6 -43.55 -9.17 -9.39
C ASP A 6 -43.09 -7.81 -8.85
N SER A 7 -42.34 -7.79 -7.75
CA SER A 7 -41.79 -6.54 -7.21
C SER A 7 -40.45 -6.17 -7.87
N LYS A 8 -40.41 -5.04 -8.61
CA LYS A 8 -39.15 -4.39 -9.06
C LYS A 8 -38.50 -3.71 -7.85
N LEU A 9 -37.36 -4.22 -7.40
CA LEU A 9 -36.57 -3.57 -6.35
C LEU A 9 -35.74 -2.47 -7.02
N VAL A 10 -36.11 -1.21 -6.78
CA VAL A 10 -35.37 -0.04 -7.25
C VAL A 10 -34.51 0.48 -6.10
N MET A 11 -33.19 0.35 -6.21
CA MET A 11 -32.23 0.88 -5.23
C MET A 11 -31.67 2.21 -5.74
N ASN A 12 -31.85 3.30 -4.97
CA ASN A 12 -31.32 4.64 -5.25
C ASN A 12 -30.34 5.05 -4.13
N THR A 13 -29.06 5.28 -4.48
CA THR A 13 -27.91 5.21 -3.56
C THR A 13 -27.51 6.52 -2.85
N GLY A 14 -28.46 7.32 -2.30
CA GLY A 14 -28.15 8.62 -1.67
C GLY A 14 -28.48 8.73 -0.16
N THR A 15 -27.44 8.71 0.69
CA THR A 15 -27.38 9.11 2.14
C THR A 15 -27.69 8.07 3.25
N ALA A 16 -27.36 8.46 4.49
CA ALA A 16 -26.91 7.63 5.61
C ALA A 16 -27.73 7.77 6.91
N ASN A 17 -28.00 6.61 7.55
CA ASN A 17 -28.40 6.32 8.94
C ASN A 17 -29.89 6.01 9.21
N GLY A 18 -30.10 4.90 9.91
CA GLY A 18 -31.37 4.25 10.14
C GLY A 18 -32.14 4.78 11.35
N GLY A 19 -33.44 4.96 11.13
CA GLY A 19 -34.43 5.44 12.10
C GLY A 19 -35.69 6.03 11.46
N ASP A 20 -35.67 6.35 10.16
CA ASP A 20 -36.71 7.15 9.52
C ASP A 20 -37.80 6.33 8.80
N ALA A 21 -39.00 6.93 8.67
CA ALA A 21 -40.11 6.42 7.88
C ALA A 21 -39.71 6.26 6.40
N GLY A 22 -40.23 5.22 5.73
CA GLY A 22 -39.88 4.90 4.35
C GLY A 22 -40.06 6.10 3.41
N VAL A 23 -38.96 6.53 2.78
CA VAL A 23 -38.92 7.56 1.74
C VAL A 23 -38.65 6.92 0.38
N ALA A 24 -38.88 7.66 -0.71
CA ALA A 24 -38.69 7.25 -2.10
C ALA A 24 -37.21 6.96 -2.51
N GLY A 25 -36.34 6.66 -1.54
CA GLY A 25 -34.95 6.26 -1.68
C GLY A 25 -34.48 5.53 -0.41
N GLY A 26 -33.58 4.55 -0.57
CA GLY A 26 -33.01 3.75 0.51
C GLY A 26 -31.65 3.20 0.13
N THR A 27 -30.74 3.08 1.11
CA THR A 27 -29.39 2.55 0.93
C THR A 27 -29.28 1.11 1.43
N VAL A 28 -28.67 0.23 0.63
CA VAL A 28 -28.13 -1.05 1.09
C VAL A 28 -26.69 -0.81 1.51
N ARG A 29 -26.36 -1.09 2.77
CA ARG A 29 -24.99 -1.03 3.27
C ARG A 29 -24.38 -2.42 3.24
N VAL A 30 -23.61 -2.70 2.19
CA VAL A 30 -22.66 -3.80 2.15
C VAL A 30 -21.39 -3.29 2.81
N GLY A 31 -21.28 -3.42 4.13
CA GLY A 31 -20.03 -3.10 4.83
C GLY A 31 -18.99 -4.19 4.56
N LEU A 32 -17.71 -3.85 4.72
CA LEU A 32 -16.59 -4.79 4.56
C LEU A 32 -15.71 -4.72 5.80
N SER A 33 -15.26 -5.89 6.25
CA SER A 33 -14.31 -6.08 7.35
C SER A 33 -13.30 -7.17 6.97
N GLU A 34 -12.34 -7.45 7.86
CA GLU A 34 -11.39 -8.56 7.70
C GLU A 34 -12.10 -9.94 7.64
N ASP A 35 -13.28 -10.07 8.25
CA ASP A 35 -14.11 -11.29 8.20
C ASP A 35 -14.99 -11.38 6.93
N GLY A 36 -14.87 -10.42 6.01
CA GLY A 36 -15.68 -10.31 4.80
C GLY A 36 -16.83 -9.30 4.93
N PHE A 37 -17.91 -9.53 4.19
CA PHE A 37 -19.04 -8.60 4.11
C PHE A 37 -19.91 -8.61 5.37
N THR A 38 -20.27 -7.43 5.86
CA THR A 38 -21.13 -7.27 7.05
C THR A 38 -22.62 -7.13 6.71
N GLY A 39 -22.98 -7.18 5.43
CA GLY A 39 -24.35 -7.09 4.94
C GLY A 39 -24.43 -7.50 3.47
N ARG A 40 -25.56 -8.07 3.05
CA ARG A 40 -25.77 -8.53 1.67
C ARG A 40 -27.24 -8.47 1.24
N VAL A 41 -27.49 -8.65 -0.05
CA VAL A 41 -28.84 -8.74 -0.63
C VAL A 41 -29.00 -10.06 -1.39
N ASP A 42 -29.66 -11.01 -0.76
CA ASP A 42 -29.96 -12.31 -1.36
C ASP A 42 -31.16 -12.24 -2.33
N PHE A 43 -31.02 -12.91 -3.48
CA PHE A 43 -32.08 -13.23 -4.43
C PHE A 43 -32.23 -14.75 -4.55
N PRO A 44 -32.76 -15.43 -3.51
CA PRO A 44 -32.83 -16.89 -3.50
C PRO A 44 -33.69 -17.40 -4.65
N GLU A 45 -33.14 -18.34 -5.42
CA GLU A 45 -33.82 -19.02 -6.53
C GLU A 45 -34.31 -18.07 -7.65
N ARG A 46 -33.71 -16.87 -7.75
CA ARG A 46 -34.13 -15.84 -8.69
C ARG A 46 -32.94 -15.20 -9.40
N ALA A 47 -32.70 -15.64 -10.63
CA ALA A 47 -31.72 -15.09 -11.55
C ALA A 47 -32.37 -14.56 -12.85
N GLY A 48 -31.58 -13.82 -13.64
CA GLY A 48 -31.99 -13.24 -14.92
C GLY A 48 -32.28 -11.74 -14.85
N THR A 49 -32.97 -11.23 -15.86
CA THR A 49 -33.21 -9.80 -16.07
C THR A 49 -34.64 -9.39 -15.74
N GLY A 50 -34.90 -8.07 -15.72
CA GLY A 50 -36.26 -7.52 -15.68
C GLY A 50 -36.84 -7.27 -14.28
N PHE A 51 -36.10 -7.55 -13.21
CA PHE A 51 -36.59 -7.36 -11.84
C PHE A 51 -35.67 -6.58 -10.90
N LEU A 52 -34.38 -6.47 -11.22
CA LEU A 52 -33.44 -5.63 -10.48
C LEU A 52 -33.06 -4.43 -11.33
N SER A 53 -33.22 -3.23 -10.77
CA SER A 53 -32.65 -2.01 -11.33
C SER A 53 -31.97 -1.19 -10.24
N ILE A 54 -30.75 -0.77 -10.52
CA ILE A 54 -29.94 0.05 -9.61
C ILE A 54 -29.57 1.32 -10.38
N ASN A 55 -29.96 2.47 -9.83
CA ASN A 55 -29.74 3.79 -10.44
C ASN A 55 -30.25 3.88 -11.89
N GLY A 56 -31.40 3.25 -12.19
CA GLY A 56 -32.05 3.30 -13.50
C GLY A 56 -31.49 2.34 -14.55
N ASN A 57 -30.40 1.62 -14.24
CA ASN A 57 -29.89 0.56 -15.10
C ASN A 57 -30.51 -0.77 -14.70
N ASP A 58 -30.95 -1.59 -15.66
CA ASP A 58 -31.43 -2.93 -15.38
C ASP A 58 -30.24 -3.88 -15.24
N TYR A 59 -30.27 -4.74 -14.23
CA TYR A 59 -29.21 -5.70 -13.93
C TYR A 59 -29.66 -7.13 -14.26
N THR A 60 -28.73 -7.92 -14.77
CA THR A 60 -28.81 -9.38 -14.80
C THR A 60 -28.36 -9.91 -13.46
N VAL A 61 -29.26 -10.56 -12.71
CA VAL A 61 -28.89 -11.25 -11.48
C VAL A 61 -28.33 -12.63 -11.82
N ILE A 62 -27.14 -12.91 -11.33
CA ILE A 62 -26.41 -14.18 -11.49
C ILE A 62 -26.41 -14.92 -10.16
N ASP A 63 -26.84 -16.18 -10.16
CA ASP A 63 -26.84 -17.07 -8.99
C ASP A 63 -26.09 -18.39 -9.24
N SER A 64 -25.40 -18.50 -10.38
CA SER A 64 -24.73 -19.73 -10.78
C SER A 64 -23.40 -19.48 -11.49
N LEU A 65 -22.51 -20.47 -11.37
CA LEU A 65 -21.18 -20.48 -11.99
C LEU A 65 -21.26 -20.53 -13.54
N GLY A 66 -22.25 -21.26 -14.08
CA GLY A 66 -22.30 -21.62 -15.49
C GLY A 66 -21.53 -22.91 -15.80
N ALA A 67 -21.66 -23.38 -17.04
CA ALA A 67 -20.84 -24.47 -17.57
C ALA A 67 -19.51 -23.93 -18.13
N GLN A 68 -18.54 -24.82 -18.33
CA GLN A 68 -17.34 -24.53 -19.12
C GLN A 68 -17.74 -23.95 -20.49
N ASP A 69 -17.08 -22.87 -20.89
CA ASP A 69 -17.36 -22.09 -22.11
C ASP A 69 -18.79 -21.57 -22.24
N SER A 70 -19.50 -21.39 -21.12
CA SER A 70 -20.81 -20.74 -21.14
C SER A 70 -20.75 -19.39 -21.85
N ALA A 71 -21.77 -19.11 -22.68
CA ALA A 71 -21.96 -17.86 -23.40
C ALA A 71 -23.37 -17.30 -23.18
N THR A 72 -24.02 -17.68 -22.08
CA THR A 72 -25.44 -17.36 -21.82
C THR A 72 -25.68 -15.88 -21.50
N GLY A 73 -24.67 -15.16 -20.99
CA GLY A 73 -24.83 -13.82 -20.42
C GLY A 73 -25.64 -13.81 -19.11
N THR A 74 -25.94 -14.97 -18.51
CA THR A 74 -26.81 -15.08 -17.32
C THR A 74 -26.17 -15.87 -16.17
N ASP A 75 -24.95 -16.34 -16.36
CA ASP A 75 -24.14 -17.03 -15.34
C ASP A 75 -22.72 -16.43 -15.30
N LEU A 76 -21.92 -16.79 -14.29
CA LEU A 76 -20.61 -16.17 -14.07
C LEU A 76 -19.66 -16.34 -15.27
N GLN A 77 -19.53 -17.55 -15.81
CA GLN A 77 -18.68 -17.81 -17.00
C GLN A 77 -19.28 -17.16 -18.26
N GLY A 78 -20.60 -17.09 -18.35
CA GLY A 78 -21.38 -16.56 -19.47
C GLY A 78 -21.31 -15.04 -19.64
N MET A 79 -20.86 -14.29 -18.63
CA MET A 79 -20.67 -12.84 -18.72
C MET A 79 -19.74 -12.41 -19.86
N GLU A 80 -18.86 -13.31 -20.32
CA GLU A 80 -17.98 -13.09 -21.47
C GLU A 80 -18.74 -12.65 -22.73
N ASN A 81 -20.00 -13.06 -22.88
CA ASN A 81 -20.80 -12.75 -24.06
C ASN A 81 -21.42 -11.34 -24.05
N ASP A 82 -21.44 -10.64 -22.91
CA ASP A 82 -21.87 -9.25 -22.82
C ASP A 82 -21.03 -8.49 -21.77
N LEU A 83 -19.86 -8.05 -22.19
CA LEU A 83 -18.88 -7.34 -21.36
C LEU A 83 -19.29 -5.91 -20.96
N ALA A 84 -20.34 -5.37 -21.58
CA ALA A 84 -20.90 -4.06 -21.24
C ALA A 84 -22.10 -4.15 -20.26
N GLY A 85 -22.55 -5.37 -19.97
CA GLY A 85 -23.72 -5.63 -19.14
C GLY A 85 -23.59 -5.16 -17.69
N HIS A 86 -24.73 -5.02 -17.02
CA HIS A 86 -24.81 -4.78 -15.58
C HIS A 86 -25.20 -6.08 -14.89
N TYR A 87 -24.33 -6.58 -14.03
CA TYR A 87 -24.47 -7.86 -13.36
C TYR A 87 -24.51 -7.66 -11.85
N ALA A 88 -25.38 -8.43 -11.19
CA ALA A 88 -25.42 -8.52 -9.74
C ALA A 88 -25.37 -9.97 -9.29
N LEU A 89 -24.63 -10.28 -8.22
CA LEU A 89 -24.75 -11.61 -7.61
C LEU A 89 -26.04 -11.70 -6.79
N GLY A 90 -26.79 -12.77 -7.01
CA GLY A 90 -28.00 -13.11 -6.24
C GLY A 90 -27.74 -14.05 -5.07
N SER A 91 -26.62 -14.75 -5.09
CA SER A 91 -26.17 -15.65 -4.03
C SER A 91 -24.65 -15.84 -4.08
N ASP A 92 -24.08 -16.48 -3.06
CA ASP A 92 -22.69 -16.92 -3.11
C ASP A 92 -22.51 -18.04 -4.16
N ILE A 93 -21.45 -17.98 -4.95
CA ILE A 93 -21.15 -18.99 -5.99
C ILE A 93 -20.04 -19.91 -5.48
N ASP A 94 -20.28 -21.22 -5.41
CA ASP A 94 -19.20 -22.21 -5.26
C ASP A 94 -18.61 -22.51 -6.65
N ALA A 95 -17.37 -22.10 -6.87
CA ALA A 95 -16.63 -22.26 -8.13
C ALA A 95 -15.66 -23.46 -8.10
N SER A 96 -15.77 -24.38 -7.14
CA SER A 96 -14.83 -25.51 -7.02
C SER A 96 -14.79 -26.45 -8.22
N ASP A 97 -15.88 -26.55 -8.98
CA ASP A 97 -15.93 -27.35 -10.22
C ASP A 97 -14.93 -26.85 -11.27
N THR A 98 -14.55 -25.56 -11.22
CA THR A 98 -13.60 -24.99 -12.17
C THR A 98 -12.25 -25.69 -12.14
N ALA A 99 -11.83 -26.29 -11.03
CA ALA A 99 -10.59 -27.06 -10.95
C ALA A 99 -10.50 -28.22 -11.95
N GLY A 100 -11.63 -28.75 -12.43
CA GLY A 100 -11.70 -29.80 -13.44
C GLY A 100 -11.89 -29.31 -14.89
N TRP A 101 -12.07 -28.02 -15.11
CA TRP A 101 -12.37 -27.46 -16.43
C TRP A 101 -11.11 -27.38 -17.31
N GLU A 102 -11.30 -27.52 -18.62
CA GLU A 102 -10.24 -27.30 -19.62
C GLU A 102 -8.95 -28.11 -19.34
N ASP A 103 -9.11 -29.40 -19.03
CA ASP A 103 -8.00 -30.30 -18.64
C ASP A 103 -7.17 -29.77 -17.44
N GLY A 104 -7.83 -29.07 -16.51
CA GLY A 104 -7.23 -28.52 -15.30
C GLY A 104 -6.82 -27.04 -15.40
N LYS A 105 -6.97 -26.39 -16.57
CA LYS A 105 -6.66 -24.96 -16.71
C LYS A 105 -7.60 -24.05 -15.94
N GLY A 106 -8.74 -24.55 -15.48
CA GLY A 106 -9.64 -23.74 -14.68
C GLY A 106 -10.61 -22.88 -15.47
N PHE A 107 -11.28 -22.00 -14.72
CA PHE A 107 -12.16 -20.94 -15.24
C PHE A 107 -11.47 -20.16 -16.36
N ALA A 108 -12.24 -19.75 -17.37
CA ALA A 108 -11.74 -18.87 -18.43
C ALA A 108 -11.98 -17.41 -18.01
N PRO A 109 -10.92 -16.62 -17.74
CA PRO A 109 -11.05 -15.23 -17.32
C PRO A 109 -11.98 -14.39 -18.20
N VAL A 110 -12.89 -13.63 -17.57
CA VAL A 110 -13.86 -12.76 -18.26
C VAL A 110 -13.20 -11.46 -18.74
N GLY A 111 -13.60 -10.95 -19.90
CA GLY A 111 -13.11 -9.69 -20.45
C GLY A 111 -12.03 -9.88 -21.50
N SER A 112 -12.20 -10.79 -22.47
CA SER A 112 -11.24 -10.92 -23.59
C SER A 112 -11.04 -9.61 -24.37
N ALA A 113 -12.08 -8.77 -24.44
CA ALA A 113 -12.03 -7.41 -25.00
C ALA A 113 -12.04 -6.29 -23.93
N GLY A 114 -11.88 -6.64 -22.65
CA GLY A 114 -12.06 -5.76 -21.50
C GLY A 114 -13.52 -5.64 -21.06
N PHE A 115 -13.77 -5.83 -19.77
CA PHE A 115 -15.09 -5.64 -19.17
C PHE A 115 -15.35 -4.14 -18.97
N THR A 116 -16.42 -3.62 -19.56
CA THR A 116 -16.78 -2.18 -19.52
C THR A 116 -18.05 -1.91 -18.72
N GLY A 117 -18.74 -2.98 -18.29
CA GLY A 117 -19.99 -2.94 -17.56
C GLY A 117 -19.85 -2.71 -16.06
N THR A 118 -20.87 -3.15 -15.31
CA THR A 118 -20.86 -3.11 -13.83
C THR A 118 -21.01 -4.52 -13.28
N PHE A 119 -20.16 -4.91 -12.35
CA PHE A 119 -20.30 -6.13 -11.58
C PHE A 119 -20.44 -5.81 -10.09
N ASP A 120 -21.63 -6.05 -9.55
CA ASP A 120 -21.98 -5.79 -8.16
C ASP A 120 -22.23 -7.09 -7.40
N GLY A 121 -21.32 -7.49 -6.53
CA GLY A 121 -21.52 -8.70 -5.75
C GLY A 121 -22.63 -8.59 -4.71
N LEU A 122 -23.15 -7.39 -4.43
CA LEU A 122 -24.18 -7.16 -3.41
C LEU A 122 -23.88 -7.82 -2.04
N GLY A 123 -22.61 -7.99 -1.70
CA GLY A 123 -22.16 -8.64 -0.47
C GLY A 123 -22.00 -10.16 -0.56
N HIS A 124 -22.00 -10.71 -1.78
CA HIS A 124 -21.75 -12.12 -2.05
C HIS A 124 -20.30 -12.40 -2.47
N THR A 125 -19.95 -13.68 -2.35
CA THR A 125 -18.62 -14.19 -2.67
C THR A 125 -18.67 -15.20 -3.81
N ILE A 126 -17.54 -15.30 -4.51
CA ILE A 126 -17.21 -16.40 -5.39
C ILE A 126 -16.18 -17.24 -4.65
N GLY A 127 -16.52 -18.47 -4.30
CA GLY A 127 -15.70 -19.36 -3.49
C GLY A 127 -14.89 -20.33 -4.33
N LYS A 128 -13.65 -20.62 -3.94
CA LYS A 128 -12.82 -21.73 -4.45
C LYS A 128 -12.60 -21.74 -5.97
N LEU A 129 -12.54 -20.56 -6.59
CA LEU A 129 -12.24 -20.43 -8.02
C LEU A 129 -10.83 -20.96 -8.32
N THR A 130 -10.69 -21.76 -9.38
CA THR A 130 -9.39 -22.17 -9.91
C THR A 130 -9.19 -21.59 -11.30
N ILE A 131 -8.07 -20.90 -11.50
CA ILE A 131 -7.52 -20.51 -12.81
C ILE A 131 -6.07 -20.98 -12.82
N ASP A 132 -5.69 -21.92 -13.68
CA ASP A 132 -4.33 -22.45 -13.80
C ASP A 132 -3.80 -22.29 -15.22
N ARG A 133 -3.31 -21.08 -15.51
CA ARG A 133 -2.92 -20.65 -16.86
C ARG A 133 -1.51 -20.05 -16.85
N PRO A 134 -0.47 -20.81 -16.45
CA PRO A 134 0.88 -20.29 -16.13
C PRO A 134 1.59 -19.59 -17.29
N ASP A 135 1.18 -19.86 -18.54
CA ASP A 135 1.77 -19.24 -19.73
C ASP A 135 0.96 -18.02 -20.24
N GLN A 136 -0.18 -17.71 -19.63
CA GLN A 136 -1.07 -16.64 -20.09
C GLN A 136 -0.88 -15.33 -19.31
N MET A 137 -1.06 -14.21 -20.01
CA MET A 137 -1.05 -12.88 -19.43
C MET A 137 -2.48 -12.40 -19.13
N PHE A 138 -2.61 -11.45 -18.21
CA PHE A 138 -3.87 -10.84 -17.77
C PHE A 138 -4.81 -11.88 -17.18
N VAL A 139 -4.43 -12.40 -16.01
CA VAL A 139 -5.09 -13.54 -15.38
C VAL A 139 -5.71 -13.12 -14.05
N GLY A 140 -7.02 -13.26 -13.98
CA GLY A 140 -7.87 -13.08 -12.80
C GLY A 140 -9.30 -13.45 -13.15
N LEU A 141 -10.24 -13.30 -12.21
CA LEU A 141 -11.67 -13.46 -12.55
C LEU A 141 -12.03 -12.60 -13.78
N PHE A 142 -11.57 -11.35 -13.77
CA PHE A 142 -11.55 -10.47 -14.92
C PHE A 142 -10.12 -10.38 -15.49
N ARG A 143 -9.96 -10.60 -16.80
CA ARG A 143 -8.73 -10.29 -17.54
C ARG A 143 -8.39 -8.81 -17.40
N GLY A 144 -9.39 -7.97 -17.64
CA GLY A 144 -9.26 -6.54 -17.45
C GLY A 144 -10.52 -5.72 -17.53
N LEU A 145 -10.41 -4.49 -17.04
CA LEU A 145 -11.48 -3.49 -16.98
C LEU A 145 -11.22 -2.36 -17.98
N GLY A 146 -12.21 -1.98 -18.77
CA GLY A 146 -12.12 -0.87 -19.72
C GLY A 146 -13.23 0.16 -19.54
N GLY A 147 -13.17 1.26 -20.31
CA GLY A 147 -14.23 2.27 -20.34
C GLY A 147 -14.53 2.86 -18.95
N ASP A 148 -15.81 2.78 -18.55
CA ASP A 148 -16.33 3.29 -17.27
C ASP A 148 -16.66 2.16 -16.28
N ALA A 149 -15.93 1.04 -16.36
CA ALA A 149 -16.22 -0.18 -15.60
C ALA A 149 -16.28 0.04 -14.09
N ALA A 150 -17.18 -0.71 -13.45
CA ALA A 150 -17.34 -0.72 -12.01
C ALA A 150 -17.34 -2.14 -11.45
N LEU A 151 -16.46 -2.40 -10.48
CA LEU A 151 -16.40 -3.64 -9.71
C LEU A 151 -16.64 -3.33 -8.25
N ARG A 152 -17.70 -3.88 -7.65
CA ARG A 152 -17.98 -3.58 -6.25
C ARG A 152 -18.66 -4.68 -5.47
N ASN A 153 -18.51 -4.63 -4.15
CA ASN A 153 -19.23 -5.46 -3.18
C ASN A 153 -19.08 -6.97 -3.44
N VAL A 154 -17.93 -7.41 -3.96
CA VAL A 154 -17.66 -8.82 -4.27
C VAL A 154 -16.32 -9.29 -3.71
N GLY A 155 -16.29 -10.54 -3.25
CA GLY A 155 -15.10 -11.18 -2.71
C GLY A 155 -14.78 -12.50 -3.38
N LEU A 156 -13.50 -12.75 -3.62
CA LEU A 156 -12.99 -14.08 -3.98
C LEU A 156 -12.56 -14.82 -2.70
N ALA A 157 -13.30 -15.87 -2.34
CA ALA A 157 -13.12 -16.62 -1.10
C ALA A 157 -12.37 -17.94 -1.34
N GLY A 158 -11.07 -17.97 -1.05
CA GLY A 158 -10.18 -19.10 -1.30
C GLY A 158 -9.94 -19.34 -2.80
N GLY A 159 -9.50 -20.56 -3.14
CA GLY A 159 -9.14 -20.92 -4.51
C GLY A 159 -7.70 -20.54 -4.87
N SER A 160 -7.38 -20.60 -6.17
CA SER A 160 -6.04 -20.35 -6.70
C SER A 160 -6.08 -19.72 -8.08
N VAL A 161 -5.22 -18.73 -8.30
CA VAL A 161 -5.02 -18.07 -9.60
C VAL A 161 -3.53 -18.13 -9.98
N THR A 162 -3.24 -18.85 -11.05
CA THR A 162 -1.90 -18.97 -11.63
C THR A 162 -1.89 -18.38 -13.03
N GLY A 163 -0.97 -17.45 -13.28
CA GLY A 163 -0.75 -16.81 -14.59
C GLY A 163 0.73 -16.54 -14.85
N LYS A 164 1.03 -15.85 -15.95
CA LYS A 164 2.40 -15.39 -16.28
C LYS A 164 2.63 -13.95 -15.84
N GLU A 165 1.96 -12.99 -16.46
CA GLU A 165 2.10 -11.56 -16.18
C GLU A 165 0.74 -10.90 -15.98
N TRP A 166 0.68 -9.90 -15.10
CA TRP A 166 -0.56 -9.24 -14.67
C TRP A 166 -1.55 -10.25 -14.10
N VAL A 167 -1.18 -10.78 -12.94
CA VAL A 167 -1.93 -11.85 -12.28
C VAL A 167 -2.52 -11.31 -10.98
N GLY A 168 -3.84 -11.39 -10.86
CA GLY A 168 -4.52 -11.10 -9.60
C GLY A 168 -5.78 -11.91 -9.40
N GLY A 169 -6.24 -12.02 -8.14
CA GLY A 169 -7.41 -12.82 -7.82
C GLY A 169 -8.66 -12.37 -8.57
N LEU A 170 -9.00 -11.08 -8.43
CA LEU A 170 -10.16 -10.50 -9.11
C LEU A 170 -9.80 -9.90 -10.47
N LEU A 171 -8.62 -9.30 -10.60
CA LEU A 171 -8.26 -8.51 -11.78
C LEU A 171 -6.85 -8.85 -12.27
N GLY A 172 -6.72 -9.17 -13.55
CA GLY A 172 -5.39 -9.26 -14.20
C GLY A 172 -4.74 -7.88 -14.30
N SER A 173 -5.25 -7.04 -15.20
CA SER A 173 -4.90 -5.62 -15.30
C SER A 173 -6.13 -4.83 -15.72
N ASP A 174 -6.27 -3.58 -15.34
CA ASP A 174 -7.15 -2.71 -16.13
C ASP A 174 -6.59 -2.46 -17.53
N SER A 175 -7.51 -2.31 -18.48
CA SER A 175 -7.30 -2.08 -19.90
C SER A 175 -7.35 -0.58 -20.23
N TRP A 176 -6.83 0.27 -19.33
CA TRP A 176 -6.65 1.71 -19.57
C TRP A 176 -7.98 2.46 -19.85
N GLY A 177 -8.99 2.25 -18.99
CA GLY A 177 -10.27 2.96 -19.04
C GLY A 177 -10.19 4.42 -18.56
N LYS A 178 -11.19 5.24 -18.93
CA LYS A 178 -11.26 6.65 -18.52
C LYS A 178 -11.69 6.83 -17.07
N LEU A 179 -12.56 5.96 -16.58
CA LEU A 179 -13.10 6.08 -15.22
C LEU A 179 -13.43 4.71 -14.61
N ILE A 180 -12.47 4.15 -13.89
CA ILE A 180 -12.61 2.83 -13.28
C ILE A 180 -12.88 2.98 -11.78
N ARG A 181 -13.91 2.27 -11.28
CA ARG A 181 -14.27 2.27 -9.86
C ARG A 181 -14.23 0.86 -9.30
N ILE A 182 -13.37 0.65 -8.33
CA ILE A 182 -13.25 -0.62 -7.60
C ILE A 182 -13.51 -0.34 -6.12
N GLY A 183 -14.51 -1.00 -5.53
CA GLY A 183 -14.98 -0.62 -4.20
C GLY A 183 -15.57 -1.75 -3.37
N ASN A 184 -15.18 -1.89 -2.10
CA ASN A 184 -15.67 -2.96 -1.21
C ASN A 184 -15.40 -4.35 -1.82
N VAL A 185 -14.14 -4.64 -2.09
CA VAL A 185 -13.74 -5.89 -2.74
C VAL A 185 -12.67 -6.62 -1.96
N PHE A 186 -12.60 -7.95 -2.10
CA PHE A 186 -11.49 -8.69 -1.52
C PHE A 186 -11.10 -9.95 -2.28
N SER A 187 -9.91 -10.45 -2.01
CA SER A 187 -9.45 -11.74 -2.49
C SER A 187 -8.65 -12.48 -1.41
N THR A 188 -8.99 -13.75 -1.19
CA THR A 188 -8.22 -14.67 -0.33
C THR A 188 -7.63 -15.84 -1.11
N ALA A 189 -7.71 -15.79 -2.44
CA ALA A 189 -7.12 -16.79 -3.31
C ALA A 189 -5.59 -16.76 -3.23
N LYS A 190 -4.96 -17.92 -3.32
CA LYS A 190 -3.52 -18.00 -3.56
C LYS A 190 -3.22 -17.49 -4.97
N VAL A 191 -2.28 -16.56 -5.13
CA VAL A 191 -1.92 -16.00 -6.44
C VAL A 191 -0.48 -16.33 -6.78
N THR A 192 -0.23 -16.83 -7.98
CA THR A 192 1.09 -17.23 -8.47
C THR A 192 1.33 -16.68 -9.88
N GLY A 193 2.46 -16.02 -10.10
CA GLY A 193 2.86 -15.54 -11.42
C GLY A 193 4.36 -15.24 -11.55
N GLU A 194 4.73 -14.59 -12.64
CA GLU A 194 6.10 -14.13 -12.92
C GLU A 194 6.22 -12.63 -12.59
N ASN A 195 5.53 -11.77 -13.35
CA ASN A 195 5.63 -10.30 -13.23
C ASN A 195 4.26 -9.66 -12.95
N TYR A 196 4.23 -8.54 -12.23
CA TYR A 196 3.00 -7.79 -11.92
C TYR A 196 1.95 -8.69 -11.26
N VAL A 197 2.29 -9.19 -10.07
CA VAL A 197 1.47 -10.17 -9.34
C VAL A 197 0.91 -9.50 -8.08
N GLY A 198 -0.42 -9.53 -7.92
CA GLY A 198 -1.08 -9.03 -6.72
C GLY A 198 -2.19 -9.94 -6.23
N GLY A 199 -2.43 -10.01 -4.92
CA GLY A 199 -3.48 -10.89 -4.37
C GLY A 199 -4.88 -10.51 -4.85
N LEU A 200 -5.14 -9.22 -5.08
CA LEU A 200 -6.39 -8.69 -5.64
C LEU A 200 -6.25 -8.41 -7.14
N ALA A 201 -5.22 -7.65 -7.53
CA ALA A 201 -5.02 -7.16 -8.89
C ALA A 201 -3.56 -7.32 -9.36
N GLY A 202 -3.31 -7.75 -10.59
CA GLY A 202 -1.95 -7.75 -11.13
C GLY A 202 -1.43 -6.33 -11.35
N SER A 203 -2.22 -5.49 -12.02
CA SER A 203 -1.96 -4.06 -12.16
C SER A 203 -3.25 -3.23 -12.07
N ILE A 204 -3.07 -2.02 -11.58
CA ILE A 204 -4.07 -0.95 -11.52
C ILE A 204 -3.42 0.28 -12.17
N GLY A 205 -4.04 0.86 -13.19
CA GLY A 205 -3.46 1.94 -13.94
C GLY A 205 -4.44 2.78 -14.73
N THR A 206 -4.02 4.01 -15.04
CA THR A 206 -4.77 4.96 -15.87
C THR A 206 -3.92 5.42 -17.05
N GLN A 207 -4.56 5.78 -18.15
CA GLN A 207 -3.96 6.55 -19.25
C GLN A 207 -4.70 7.87 -19.44
N GLU A 208 -3.99 8.86 -20.01
CA GLU A 208 -4.51 10.21 -20.28
C GLU A 208 -5.13 10.82 -19.00
N THR A 209 -6.07 11.76 -19.12
CA THR A 209 -6.77 12.40 -17.99
C THR A 209 -7.73 11.48 -17.23
N GLY A 210 -7.55 10.15 -17.31
CA GLY A 210 -8.38 9.17 -16.64
C GLY A 210 -8.24 9.20 -15.10
N ALA A 211 -9.27 8.71 -14.42
CA ALA A 211 -9.27 8.60 -12.95
C ALA A 211 -9.65 7.18 -12.52
N LEU A 212 -8.91 6.63 -11.56
CA LEU A 212 -9.21 5.36 -10.93
C LEU A 212 -9.27 5.49 -9.42
N ALA A 213 -10.30 4.90 -8.82
CA ALA A 213 -10.41 4.82 -7.37
C ALA A 213 -10.59 3.37 -6.92
N LEU A 214 -9.64 2.90 -6.09
CA LEU A 214 -9.72 1.65 -5.33
C LEU A 214 -10.02 2.00 -3.88
N ASN A 215 -11.23 1.70 -3.42
CA ASN A 215 -11.66 2.04 -2.06
C ASN A 215 -12.09 0.80 -1.30
N ASN A 216 -11.65 0.68 -0.05
CA ASN A 216 -12.11 -0.38 0.85
C ASN A 216 -11.86 -1.77 0.25
N ALA A 217 -10.58 -2.16 0.17
CA ALA A 217 -10.17 -3.37 -0.53
C ALA A 217 -9.12 -4.15 0.27
N TRP A 218 -9.18 -5.48 0.22
CA TRP A 218 -8.14 -6.27 0.88
C TRP A 218 -7.78 -7.59 0.23
N ALA A 219 -6.58 -8.06 0.54
CA ALA A 219 -6.07 -9.33 0.06
C ALA A 219 -5.50 -10.18 1.22
N GLY A 220 -5.86 -11.46 1.27
CA GLY A 220 -5.43 -12.38 2.32
C GLY A 220 -4.70 -13.64 1.87
N GLY A 221 -4.70 -13.93 0.57
CA GLY A 221 -4.00 -15.10 0.05
C GLY A 221 -2.48 -14.92 -0.03
N GLU A 222 -1.76 -16.04 -0.05
CA GLU A 222 -0.33 -16.04 -0.33
C GLU A 222 -0.07 -15.58 -1.78
N VAL A 223 0.92 -14.70 -1.96
CA VAL A 223 1.32 -14.19 -3.27
C VAL A 223 2.75 -14.61 -3.59
N PHE A 224 2.94 -15.26 -4.72
CA PHE A 224 4.24 -15.65 -5.25
C PHE A 224 4.46 -15.07 -6.65
N GLY A 225 5.51 -14.28 -6.82
CA GLY A 225 5.98 -13.78 -8.12
C GLY A 225 7.43 -14.19 -8.36
N ALA A 226 7.73 -14.83 -9.49
CA ALA A 226 9.11 -15.22 -9.81
C ALA A 226 10.01 -14.04 -10.26
N GLY A 227 9.41 -12.94 -10.70
CA GLY A 227 10.05 -11.77 -11.29
C GLY A 227 9.76 -10.49 -10.52
N ASN A 228 9.37 -9.43 -11.23
CA ASN A 228 9.27 -8.08 -10.67
C ASN A 228 7.83 -7.62 -10.38
N ALA A 229 7.71 -6.60 -9.52
CA ALA A 229 6.45 -5.93 -9.16
C ALA A 229 5.45 -6.92 -8.54
N VAL A 230 5.73 -7.32 -7.30
CA VAL A 230 4.93 -8.29 -6.55
C VAL A 230 4.37 -7.62 -5.31
N GLY A 231 3.05 -7.58 -5.17
CA GLY A 231 2.36 -6.96 -4.03
C GLY A 231 1.34 -7.88 -3.37
N GLY A 232 1.04 -7.70 -2.09
CA GLY A 232 -0.03 -8.46 -1.45
C GLY A 232 -1.41 -8.09 -1.98
N LEU A 233 -1.66 -6.81 -2.27
CA LEU A 233 -2.89 -6.31 -2.89
C LEU A 233 -2.74 -6.17 -4.40
N ALA A 234 -1.74 -5.41 -4.85
CA ALA A 234 -1.53 -5.08 -6.26
C ALA A 234 -0.06 -5.24 -6.68
N GLY A 235 0.20 -5.83 -7.85
CA GLY A 235 1.56 -5.88 -8.40
C GLY A 235 2.09 -4.49 -8.75
N SER A 236 1.29 -3.70 -9.48
CA SER A 236 1.58 -2.30 -9.79
C SER A 236 0.37 -1.38 -9.61
N ILE A 237 0.66 -0.13 -9.26
CA ILE A 237 -0.20 1.03 -9.35
C ILE A 237 0.53 2.06 -10.23
N SER A 238 0.11 2.23 -11.48
CA SER A 238 0.83 3.05 -12.47
C SER A 238 -0.10 4.05 -13.15
N ALA A 239 0.14 5.35 -12.97
CA ALA A 239 -0.62 6.41 -13.64
C ALA A 239 0.18 7.02 -14.81
N TYR A 240 -0.43 7.04 -16.00
CA TYR A 240 0.14 7.62 -17.23
C TYR A 240 -0.67 8.85 -17.67
N GLY A 241 -0.45 9.99 -17.00
CA GLY A 241 -1.15 11.26 -17.28
C GLY A 241 -2.49 11.44 -16.56
N GLY A 242 -2.86 10.46 -15.72
CA GLY A 242 -4.13 10.40 -14.98
C GLY A 242 -3.94 10.34 -13.47
N SER A 243 -5.02 10.09 -12.74
CA SER A 243 -5.01 10.07 -11.28
C SER A 243 -5.47 8.73 -10.70
N ILE A 244 -4.73 8.21 -9.72
CA ILE A 244 -5.12 7.01 -8.98
C ILE A 244 -5.23 7.34 -7.50
N THR A 245 -6.36 6.96 -6.90
CA THR A 245 -6.56 6.97 -5.45
C THR A 245 -6.77 5.56 -4.93
N VAL A 246 -5.96 5.16 -3.96
CA VAL A 246 -6.16 3.98 -3.12
C VAL A 246 -6.46 4.45 -1.70
N ASP A 247 -7.66 4.18 -1.20
CA ASP A 247 -8.06 4.51 0.17
C ASP A 247 -8.58 3.29 0.92
N ASN A 248 -8.16 3.17 2.17
CA ASN A 248 -8.61 2.12 3.09
C ASN A 248 -8.38 0.71 2.53
N ALA A 249 -7.12 0.34 2.32
CA ALA A 249 -6.77 -0.95 1.74
C ALA A 249 -5.71 -1.71 2.54
N TRP A 250 -5.82 -3.04 2.62
CA TRP A 250 -4.86 -3.82 3.40
C TRP A 250 -4.54 -5.20 2.82
N ALA A 251 -3.37 -5.72 3.17
CA ALA A 251 -2.93 -7.07 2.80
C ALA A 251 -2.37 -7.83 4.01
N VAL A 252 -2.79 -9.09 4.16
CA VAL A 252 -2.37 -9.95 5.29
C VAL A 252 -1.59 -11.19 4.88
N GLY A 253 -1.67 -11.57 3.60
CA GLY A 253 -0.97 -12.73 3.05
C GLY A 253 0.54 -12.51 2.93
N ASN A 254 1.32 -13.59 3.04
CA ASN A 254 2.77 -13.53 2.78
C ASN A 254 3.05 -13.23 1.31
N VAL A 255 4.09 -12.45 1.05
CA VAL A 255 4.50 -12.05 -0.30
C VAL A 255 5.93 -12.50 -0.54
N THR A 256 6.13 -13.28 -1.59
CA THR A 256 7.46 -13.67 -2.08
C THR A 256 7.64 -13.20 -3.52
N GLY A 257 8.69 -12.43 -3.77
CA GLY A 257 9.01 -11.87 -5.09
C GLY A 257 10.52 -11.88 -5.36
N ASN A 258 10.95 -11.27 -6.47
CA ASN A 258 12.37 -11.04 -6.75
C ASN A 258 12.74 -9.55 -6.70
N ASP A 259 12.19 -8.71 -7.59
CA ASP A 259 12.46 -7.26 -7.62
C ASP A 259 11.16 -6.47 -7.37
N ARG A 260 11.24 -5.33 -6.68
CA ARG A 260 10.09 -4.45 -6.36
C ARG A 260 8.97 -5.22 -5.67
N VAL A 261 9.26 -5.68 -4.46
CA VAL A 261 8.37 -6.53 -3.67
C VAL A 261 7.79 -5.74 -2.51
N GLY A 262 6.47 -5.59 -2.46
CA GLY A 262 5.76 -4.91 -1.39
C GLY A 262 4.76 -5.80 -0.67
N GLY A 263 4.58 -5.61 0.63
CA GLY A 263 3.51 -6.32 1.35
C GLY A 263 2.11 -5.93 0.87
N LEU A 264 1.92 -4.72 0.35
CA LEU A 264 0.67 -4.25 -0.26
C LEU A 264 0.83 -4.04 -1.77
N VAL A 265 1.84 -3.27 -2.20
CA VAL A 265 2.01 -2.86 -3.60
C VAL A 265 3.46 -3.10 -4.04
N GLY A 266 3.67 -3.79 -5.16
CA GLY A 266 5.02 -3.97 -5.70
C GLY A 266 5.63 -2.63 -6.14
N VAL A 267 4.94 -1.94 -7.04
CA VAL A 267 5.35 -0.62 -7.57
C VAL A 267 4.19 0.37 -7.50
N ALA A 268 4.46 1.58 -7.02
CA ALA A 268 3.59 2.74 -7.15
C ALA A 268 4.33 3.80 -7.96
N GLU A 269 3.88 4.08 -9.18
CA GLU A 269 4.60 4.96 -10.09
C GLU A 269 3.68 5.91 -10.87
N LEU A 270 4.24 7.08 -11.18
CA LEU A 270 3.74 7.97 -12.21
C LEU A 270 4.77 7.98 -13.33
N SER A 271 4.33 7.64 -14.53
CA SER A 271 5.22 7.53 -15.70
C SER A 271 4.61 8.26 -16.90
N GLY A 272 5.35 9.22 -17.45
CA GLY A 272 4.98 9.95 -18.65
C GLY A 272 5.94 11.11 -18.88
N ASP A 273 6.31 11.36 -20.14
CA ASP A 273 7.10 12.55 -20.53
C ASP A 273 6.22 13.82 -20.59
N ASP A 274 4.90 13.64 -20.72
CA ASP A 274 3.85 14.68 -20.72
C ASP A 274 2.99 14.57 -19.46
N VAL A 275 3.58 14.85 -18.31
CA VAL A 275 2.82 14.89 -17.06
C VAL A 275 1.92 16.11 -17.08
N HIS A 276 0.61 15.90 -17.20
CA HIS A 276 -0.36 16.96 -16.99
C HIS A 276 -0.37 17.34 -15.49
N ASP A 277 -0.40 18.64 -15.18
CA ASP A 277 -0.37 19.24 -13.82
C ASP A 277 -1.37 18.64 -12.81
N GLU A 278 -2.33 17.83 -13.24
CA GLU A 278 -3.38 17.23 -12.41
C GLU A 278 -3.13 15.74 -12.05
N SER A 279 -2.09 15.11 -12.62
CA SER A 279 -1.79 13.68 -12.40
C SER A 279 -1.25 13.45 -10.99
N HIS A 280 -1.75 12.41 -10.30
CA HIS A 280 -1.24 12.04 -8.99
C HIS A 280 -1.53 10.57 -8.64
N VAL A 281 -0.72 9.99 -7.78
CA VAL A 281 -0.98 8.71 -7.12
C VAL A 281 -1.08 8.96 -5.63
N SER A 282 -2.27 8.74 -5.06
CA SER A 282 -2.54 8.88 -3.63
C SER A 282 -2.87 7.52 -3.02
N ILE A 283 -2.07 7.08 -2.06
CA ILE A 283 -2.25 5.81 -1.34
C ILE A 283 -2.39 6.16 0.15
N SER A 284 -3.59 5.99 0.70
CA SER A 284 -3.90 6.45 2.05
C SER A 284 -4.69 5.45 2.90
N LYS A 285 -4.46 5.47 4.21
CA LYS A 285 -5.07 4.56 5.19
C LYS A 285 -4.84 3.09 4.84
N VAL A 286 -3.58 2.72 4.65
CA VAL A 286 -3.22 1.40 4.15
C VAL A 286 -2.37 0.59 5.13
N SER A 287 -2.48 -0.74 5.07
CA SER A 287 -1.64 -1.59 5.91
C SER A 287 -1.22 -2.93 5.29
N ALA A 288 -0.08 -3.44 5.74
CA ALA A 288 0.39 -4.78 5.42
C ALA A 288 0.94 -5.51 6.65
N SER A 289 0.59 -6.79 6.81
CA SER A 289 1.01 -7.60 7.97
C SER A 289 1.67 -8.94 7.62
N GLY A 290 1.57 -9.40 6.38
CA GLY A 290 2.25 -10.61 5.91
C GLY A 290 3.77 -10.45 5.85
N LYS A 291 4.50 -11.56 5.97
CA LYS A 291 5.96 -11.57 5.76
C LYS A 291 6.27 -11.25 4.30
N VAL A 292 7.27 -10.40 4.06
CA VAL A 292 7.73 -10.02 2.72
C VAL A 292 9.15 -10.54 2.49
N THR A 293 9.36 -11.26 1.39
CA THR A 293 10.66 -11.77 0.96
C THR A 293 10.93 -11.41 -0.48
N GLY A 294 12.06 -10.76 -0.75
CA GLY A 294 12.50 -10.40 -2.10
C GLY A 294 14.02 -10.37 -2.23
N THR A 295 14.51 -9.86 -3.35
CA THR A 295 15.94 -9.64 -3.62
C THR A 295 16.27 -8.16 -3.64
N ASP A 296 15.55 -7.34 -4.43
CA ASP A 296 15.83 -5.91 -4.57
C ASP A 296 14.55 -5.07 -4.45
N GLN A 297 14.69 -3.84 -3.97
CA GLN A 297 13.60 -2.88 -3.71
C GLN A 297 12.44 -3.54 -2.95
N VAL A 298 12.73 -4.00 -1.72
CA VAL A 298 11.81 -4.77 -0.90
C VAL A 298 11.26 -3.89 0.22
N GLY A 299 9.94 -3.69 0.25
CA GLY A 299 9.25 -2.92 1.27
C GLY A 299 8.19 -3.74 2.00
N GLY A 300 8.03 -3.52 3.31
CA GLY A 300 6.94 -4.17 4.04
C GLY A 300 5.55 -3.73 3.58
N LEU A 301 5.42 -2.58 2.92
CA LEU A 301 4.18 -2.08 2.31
C LEU A 301 4.35 -1.87 0.80
N ILE A 302 5.34 -1.09 0.37
CA ILE A 302 5.57 -0.72 -1.03
C ILE A 302 7.00 -1.08 -1.44
N GLY A 303 7.18 -1.85 -2.51
CA GLY A 303 8.52 -2.16 -3.02
C GLY A 303 9.24 -0.92 -3.53
N ARG A 304 8.66 -0.27 -4.55
CA ARG A 304 9.14 1.00 -5.13
C ARG A 304 8.04 2.04 -5.20
N SER A 305 8.37 3.27 -4.81
CA SER A 305 7.56 4.47 -5.03
C SER A 305 8.32 5.43 -5.95
N GLU A 306 7.76 5.78 -7.10
CA GLU A 306 8.40 6.66 -8.08
C GLU A 306 7.50 7.78 -8.59
N GLY A 307 7.90 9.03 -8.30
CA GLY A 307 7.30 10.22 -8.91
C GLY A 307 8.16 10.73 -10.07
N MET A 308 7.57 10.91 -11.24
CA MET A 308 8.20 11.60 -12.37
C MET A 308 7.26 12.74 -12.77
N GLY A 309 7.65 14.01 -12.55
CA GLY A 309 6.87 15.20 -12.92
C GLY A 309 5.52 15.41 -12.20
N ALA A 310 5.07 14.46 -11.38
CA ALA A 310 3.84 14.55 -10.60
C ALA A 310 4.02 13.89 -9.22
N ASP A 311 2.97 13.99 -8.41
CA ASP A 311 3.01 13.65 -7.00
C ASP A 311 2.62 12.19 -6.71
N VAL A 312 3.51 11.46 -6.03
CA VAL A 312 3.18 10.22 -5.32
C VAL A 312 3.08 10.53 -3.82
N SER A 313 1.89 10.35 -3.25
CA SER A 313 1.64 10.55 -1.83
C SER A 313 1.22 9.24 -1.15
N ILE A 314 1.96 8.88 -0.11
CA ILE A 314 1.68 7.74 0.75
C ILE A 314 1.41 8.27 2.15
N SER A 315 0.23 7.97 2.71
CA SER A 315 -0.14 8.49 4.02
C SER A 315 -0.94 7.52 4.88
N ASP A 316 -0.84 7.69 6.20
CA ASP A 316 -1.56 6.86 7.19
C ASP A 316 -1.27 5.36 6.97
N ALA A 317 0.02 5.06 6.80
CA ALA A 317 0.55 3.83 6.23
C ALA A 317 1.24 2.96 7.30
N ARG A 318 0.96 1.65 7.30
CA ARG A 318 1.42 0.76 8.38
C ARG A 318 1.94 -0.57 7.86
N ALA A 319 3.16 -0.96 8.25
CA ALA A 319 3.72 -2.29 7.99
C ALA A 319 4.14 -2.99 9.28
N THR A 320 3.76 -4.26 9.43
CA THR A 320 4.03 -5.05 10.64
C THR A 320 4.72 -6.39 10.38
N GLY A 321 4.66 -6.90 9.14
CA GLY A 321 5.35 -8.12 8.76
C GLY A 321 6.86 -7.95 8.67
N SER A 322 7.62 -9.01 8.93
CA SER A 322 9.07 -9.02 8.75
C SER A 322 9.44 -8.89 7.27
N VAL A 323 10.50 -8.15 6.97
CA VAL A 323 10.98 -7.90 5.59
C VAL A 323 12.37 -8.48 5.42
N THR A 324 12.57 -9.25 4.36
CA THR A 324 13.90 -9.81 3.99
C THR A 324 14.20 -9.51 2.53
N GLY A 325 15.36 -8.89 2.28
CA GLY A 325 15.87 -8.57 0.94
C GLY A 325 17.39 -8.59 0.84
N ASN A 326 17.93 -8.18 -0.30
CA ASN A 326 19.38 -8.04 -0.54
C ASN A 326 19.77 -6.59 -0.90
N GLY A 327 19.11 -5.93 -1.85
CA GLY A 327 19.44 -4.57 -2.28
C GLY A 327 18.90 -3.48 -1.35
N ASP A 328 17.96 -2.67 -1.84
CA ASP A 328 17.27 -1.65 -1.04
C ASP A 328 16.11 -2.28 -0.26
N VAL A 329 16.19 -2.26 1.06
CA VAL A 329 15.22 -2.94 1.94
C VAL A 329 14.71 -1.99 3.01
N GLY A 330 13.39 -1.77 3.02
CA GLY A 330 12.71 -0.93 3.99
C GLY A 330 11.58 -1.66 4.72
N GLY A 331 11.38 -1.37 6.00
CA GLY A 331 10.25 -1.93 6.73
C GLY A 331 8.89 -1.46 6.21
N LEU A 332 8.82 -0.32 5.50
CA LEU A 332 7.62 0.18 4.81
C LEU A 332 7.84 0.32 3.31
N VAL A 333 8.84 1.11 2.89
CA VAL A 333 9.16 1.37 1.47
C VAL A 333 10.56 0.89 1.14
N GLY A 334 10.74 0.04 0.13
CA GLY A 334 12.08 -0.39 -0.30
C GLY A 334 12.88 0.77 -0.88
N TYR A 335 12.35 1.35 -1.96
CA TYR A 335 12.97 2.47 -2.65
C TYR A 335 11.95 3.57 -2.98
N SER A 336 12.20 4.77 -2.49
CA SER A 336 11.46 5.99 -2.80
C SER A 336 12.31 6.88 -3.70
N VAL A 337 11.79 7.25 -4.86
CA VAL A 337 12.50 8.07 -5.84
C VAL A 337 11.60 9.12 -6.46
N VAL A 338 12.16 10.29 -6.71
CA VAL A 338 11.48 11.35 -7.43
C VAL A 338 12.39 12.02 -8.47
N ARG A 339 11.80 12.42 -9.60
CA ARG A 339 12.49 13.02 -10.76
C ARG A 339 11.65 14.14 -11.36
N ASN A 340 12.31 15.03 -12.12
CA ASN A 340 11.69 15.98 -13.04
C ASN A 340 10.62 16.87 -12.38
N ASP A 341 10.95 17.61 -11.32
CA ASP A 341 10.00 18.51 -10.60
C ASP A 341 8.84 17.82 -9.84
N GLY A 342 8.76 16.48 -9.79
CA GLY A 342 7.71 15.79 -9.03
C GLY A 342 7.90 15.84 -7.50
N THR A 343 6.88 15.38 -6.75
CA THR A 343 6.97 15.19 -5.29
C THR A 343 6.74 13.73 -4.90
N SER A 344 7.58 13.20 -4.01
CA SER A 344 7.28 11.98 -3.26
C SER A 344 7.12 12.31 -1.78
N SER A 345 5.94 12.02 -1.22
CA SER A 345 5.65 12.28 0.18
C SER A 345 5.25 11.01 0.91
N LEU A 346 5.93 10.74 2.02
CA LEU A 346 5.59 9.70 2.97
C LEU A 346 5.22 10.34 4.30
N SER A 347 3.95 10.26 4.72
CA SER A 347 3.48 10.92 5.93
C SER A 347 2.67 10.02 6.88
N ARG A 348 2.79 10.21 8.20
CA ARG A 348 2.04 9.42 9.22
C ARG A 348 2.24 7.92 9.00
N ALA A 349 3.51 7.53 8.92
CA ALA A 349 3.92 6.22 8.44
C ALA A 349 4.65 5.44 9.53
N ARG A 350 4.35 4.15 9.69
CA ARG A 350 5.00 3.32 10.71
C ARG A 350 5.35 1.91 10.25
N ALA A 351 6.53 1.47 10.64
CA ALA A 351 7.03 0.11 10.43
C ALA A 351 7.46 -0.53 11.76
N THR A 352 6.99 -1.75 12.00
CA THR A 352 7.24 -2.47 13.27
C THR A 352 7.83 -3.87 13.08
N GLY A 353 7.81 -4.40 11.87
CA GLY A 353 8.44 -5.69 11.55
C GLY A 353 9.96 -5.58 11.45
N ASP A 354 10.66 -6.66 11.78
CA ASP A 354 12.11 -6.75 11.63
C ASP A 354 12.52 -6.69 10.16
N VAL A 355 13.63 -6.00 9.88
CA VAL A 355 14.14 -5.78 8.53
C VAL A 355 15.54 -6.39 8.39
N THR A 356 15.71 -7.28 7.42
CA THR A 356 17.02 -7.87 7.08
C THR A 356 17.36 -7.56 5.62
N GLY A 357 18.51 -6.95 5.38
CA GLY A 357 18.98 -6.61 4.04
C GLY A 357 20.50 -6.66 3.91
N ASN A 358 21.02 -6.42 2.69
CA ASN A 358 22.47 -6.41 2.46
C ASN A 358 23.00 -5.03 2.07
N TYR A 359 22.37 -4.23 1.20
CA TYR A 359 22.95 -2.97 0.73
C TYR A 359 22.44 -1.73 1.48
N ASN A 360 21.28 -1.18 1.14
CA ASN A 360 20.70 -0.07 1.91
C ASN A 360 19.51 -0.59 2.70
N VAL A 361 19.61 -0.52 4.03
CA VAL A 361 18.62 -1.13 4.92
C VAL A 361 18.10 -0.10 5.90
N GLY A 362 16.81 0.18 5.86
CA GLY A 362 16.13 1.10 6.75
C GLY A 362 14.97 0.44 7.47
N GLY A 363 14.75 0.79 8.74
CA GLY A 363 13.57 0.31 9.47
C GLY A 363 12.26 0.81 8.88
N LEU A 364 12.23 1.94 8.19
CA LEU A 364 11.08 2.47 7.46
C LEU A 364 11.33 2.48 5.94
N VAL A 365 12.41 3.14 5.49
CA VAL A 365 12.73 3.31 4.07
C VAL A 365 14.14 2.81 3.76
N GLY A 366 14.31 1.92 2.79
CA GLY A 366 15.64 1.45 2.38
C GLY A 366 16.46 2.60 1.80
N GLN A 367 15.96 3.18 0.73
CA GLN A 367 16.58 4.32 0.05
C GLN A 367 15.54 5.39 -0.32
N ASN A 368 15.88 6.66 -0.07
CA ASN A 368 15.05 7.83 -0.40
C ASN A 368 15.86 8.82 -1.25
N GLU A 369 15.49 9.00 -2.52
CA GLU A 369 16.26 9.80 -3.48
C GLU A 369 15.45 10.83 -4.26
N SER A 370 16.10 11.96 -4.57
CA SER A 370 15.57 12.99 -5.46
C SER A 370 16.60 13.37 -6.54
N PHE A 371 16.14 13.51 -7.79
CA PHE A 371 16.96 13.81 -8.96
C PHE A 371 16.42 15.02 -9.76
N GLY A 372 17.07 16.17 -9.67
CA GLY A 372 16.98 17.29 -10.64
C GLY A 372 15.57 17.87 -10.92
N GLY A 373 15.54 19.07 -11.49
CA GLY A 373 14.32 19.89 -11.41
C GLY A 373 14.03 20.14 -9.92
N ASN A 374 13.00 20.82 -9.51
CA ASN A 374 12.74 21.11 -8.09
C ASN A 374 12.13 19.90 -7.34
N ALA A 375 12.58 18.68 -7.70
CA ALA A 375 12.03 17.43 -7.22
C ALA A 375 12.21 17.27 -5.71
N THR A 376 11.14 16.88 -5.02
CA THR A 376 11.10 16.87 -3.54
C THR A 376 10.73 15.49 -3.00
N ALA A 377 11.61 14.90 -2.19
CA ALA A 377 11.32 13.69 -1.42
C ALA A 377 11.21 14.02 0.08
N SER A 378 10.10 13.67 0.71
CA SER A 378 9.83 13.99 2.12
C SER A 378 9.33 12.79 2.91
N ILE A 379 9.85 12.65 4.13
CA ILE A 379 9.37 11.71 5.16
C ILE A 379 8.96 12.54 6.37
N ASP A 380 7.67 12.58 6.69
CA ASP A 380 7.12 13.37 7.81
C ASP A 380 6.28 12.52 8.77
N LYS A 381 6.40 12.76 10.08
CA LYS A 381 5.59 12.06 11.11
C LYS A 381 5.69 10.55 10.98
N ALA A 382 6.92 10.04 10.94
CA ALA A 382 7.16 8.64 10.65
C ALA A 382 8.04 7.95 11.70
N HIS A 383 7.84 6.65 11.90
CA HIS A 383 8.67 5.91 12.85
C HIS A 383 8.89 4.44 12.53
N ALA A 384 10.02 3.92 13.02
CA ALA A 384 10.39 2.52 12.92
C ALA A 384 10.78 1.93 14.28
N THR A 385 10.30 0.72 14.58
CA THR A 385 10.52 0.05 15.88
C THR A 385 11.08 -1.37 15.75
N GLY A 386 10.98 -2.00 14.57
CA GLY A 386 11.53 -3.32 14.31
C GLY A 386 13.07 -3.31 14.26
N ALA A 387 13.70 -4.45 14.58
CA ALA A 387 15.14 -4.56 14.51
C ALA A 387 15.63 -4.51 13.05
N VAL A 388 16.73 -3.80 12.82
CA VAL A 388 17.33 -3.63 11.49
C VAL A 388 18.68 -4.35 11.45
N THR A 389 18.80 -5.35 10.57
CA THR A 389 20.03 -6.10 10.32
C THR A 389 20.50 -5.87 8.90
N GLY A 390 21.71 -5.33 8.75
CA GLY A 390 22.38 -5.18 7.46
C GLY A 390 23.70 -5.92 7.39
N THR A 391 24.18 -6.25 6.19
CA THR A 391 25.49 -6.90 6.00
C THR A 391 26.52 -6.04 5.25
N SER A 392 26.08 -5.09 4.42
CA SER A 392 26.90 -4.12 3.69
C SER A 392 26.19 -2.76 3.57
N GLY A 393 26.74 -1.83 2.79
CA GLY A 393 26.18 -0.50 2.49
C GLY A 393 25.80 0.38 3.68
N ALA A 394 24.64 1.05 3.61
CA ALA A 394 24.17 2.00 4.63
C ALA A 394 22.99 1.42 5.41
N VAL A 395 23.10 1.41 6.74
CA VAL A 395 22.07 0.83 7.62
C VAL A 395 21.59 1.88 8.61
N GLY A 396 20.30 2.18 8.58
CA GLY A 396 19.68 3.16 9.48
C GLY A 396 18.46 2.62 10.19
N GLY A 397 18.23 3.07 11.42
CA GLY A 397 17.03 2.67 12.17
C GLY A 397 15.72 3.13 11.52
N LEU A 398 15.73 4.26 10.79
CA LEU A 398 14.59 4.75 10.00
C LEU A 398 14.88 4.65 8.50
N VAL A 399 15.97 5.24 8.03
CA VAL A 399 16.33 5.33 6.61
C VAL A 399 17.71 4.76 6.36
N GLY A 400 17.87 3.84 5.41
CA GLY A 400 19.19 3.32 5.03
C GLY A 400 20.04 4.42 4.38
N LYS A 401 19.60 4.93 3.23
CA LYS A 401 20.24 6.03 2.50
C LYS A 401 19.26 7.14 2.12
N SER A 402 19.67 8.39 2.32
CA SER A 402 18.94 9.59 1.92
C SER A 402 19.83 10.47 1.05
N HIS A 403 19.39 10.83 -0.16
CA HIS A 403 20.26 11.47 -1.16
C HIS A 403 19.53 12.38 -2.16
N ALA A 404 19.96 13.65 -2.24
CA ALA A 404 19.63 14.54 -3.36
C ALA A 404 20.83 14.61 -4.32
N TRP A 405 20.60 14.34 -5.62
CA TRP A 405 21.68 14.26 -6.60
C TRP A 405 22.17 15.62 -7.13
N THR A 406 21.35 16.66 -6.98
CA THR A 406 21.58 18.00 -7.52
C THR A 406 21.22 19.06 -6.48
N GLY A 407 21.65 20.32 -6.66
CA GLY A 407 21.43 21.38 -5.68
C GLY A 407 20.02 21.99 -5.69
N ASP A 408 19.25 21.71 -6.74
CA ASP A 408 17.85 22.08 -6.92
C ASP A 408 16.88 21.00 -6.41
N ALA A 409 17.36 19.77 -6.19
CA ALA A 409 16.60 18.68 -5.58
C ALA A 409 16.57 18.79 -4.05
N THR A 410 15.44 18.45 -3.43
CA THR A 410 15.27 18.49 -1.97
C THR A 410 14.97 17.10 -1.40
N VAL A 411 15.65 16.73 -0.31
CA VAL A 411 15.32 15.57 0.50
C VAL A 411 15.22 15.96 1.98
N SER A 412 14.10 15.60 2.63
CA SER A 412 13.85 15.94 4.03
C SER A 412 13.28 14.80 4.87
N ILE A 413 13.68 14.74 6.13
CA ILE A 413 13.17 13.82 7.15
C ILE A 413 12.77 14.66 8.37
N THR A 414 11.47 14.76 8.64
CA THR A 414 10.92 15.62 9.68
C THR A 414 10.01 14.87 10.62
N ASN A 415 10.01 15.25 11.89
CA ASN A 415 9.13 14.68 12.91
C ASN A 415 9.20 13.14 12.93
N ALA A 416 10.39 12.57 13.10
CA ALA A 416 10.58 11.14 12.90
C ALA A 416 11.40 10.47 13.99
N TYR A 417 11.17 9.18 14.25
CA TYR A 417 11.98 8.48 15.25
C TYR A 417 12.24 7.00 14.96
N ALA A 418 13.35 6.50 15.48
CA ALA A 418 13.73 5.09 15.42
C ALA A 418 14.09 4.54 16.81
N THR A 419 13.51 3.39 17.15
CA THR A 419 13.71 2.71 18.44
C THR A 419 14.21 1.27 18.30
N GLY A 420 14.10 0.70 17.10
CA GLY A 420 14.61 -0.64 16.79
C GLY A 420 16.14 -0.68 16.82
N SER A 421 16.71 -1.80 17.29
CA SER A 421 18.17 -1.98 17.30
C SER A 421 18.71 -2.07 15.87
N VAL A 422 19.85 -1.44 15.61
CA VAL A 422 20.54 -1.45 14.32
C VAL A 422 21.84 -2.25 14.47
N THR A 423 21.94 -3.38 13.78
CA THR A 423 23.13 -4.24 13.81
C THR A 423 23.64 -4.48 12.39
N THR A 424 24.94 -4.25 12.17
CA THR A 424 25.53 -4.51 10.85
C THR A 424 27.03 -4.78 10.88
N GLY A 425 27.49 -5.53 9.89
CA GLY A 425 28.92 -5.66 9.55
C GLY A 425 29.46 -4.53 8.66
N SER A 426 28.63 -3.54 8.31
CA SER A 426 28.92 -2.52 7.29
C SER A 426 29.67 -1.26 7.79
N LEU A 427 30.02 -0.39 6.84
CA LEU A 427 30.72 0.88 7.00
C LEU A 427 29.85 1.96 7.66
N PHE A 428 28.63 2.22 7.19
CA PHE A 428 27.82 3.37 7.61
C PHE A 428 26.57 2.94 8.39
N VAL A 429 26.52 3.30 9.67
CA VAL A 429 25.48 2.86 10.60
C VAL A 429 24.96 4.03 11.42
N GLY A 430 23.68 4.34 11.29
CA GLY A 430 23.05 5.41 12.06
C GLY A 430 21.84 4.91 12.85
N GLY A 431 21.64 5.46 14.05
CA GLY A 431 20.42 5.17 14.81
C GLY A 431 19.14 5.62 14.09
N LEU A 432 19.21 6.69 13.28
CA LEU A 432 18.12 7.18 12.44
C LEU A 432 18.42 6.97 10.95
N VAL A 433 19.54 7.52 10.44
CA VAL A 433 19.90 7.50 9.02
C VAL A 433 21.28 6.88 8.83
N GLY A 434 21.41 5.86 7.99
CA GLY A 434 22.71 5.24 7.70
C GLY A 434 23.66 6.19 6.99
N CYS A 435 23.23 6.70 5.83
CA CYS A 435 23.98 7.67 5.02
C CYS A 435 23.07 8.83 4.57
N ALA A 436 23.52 10.06 4.80
CA ALA A 436 22.83 11.28 4.42
C ALA A 436 23.68 12.13 3.48
N ASN A 437 23.10 12.57 2.37
CA ASN A 437 23.68 13.52 1.44
C ASN A 437 22.60 14.53 1.03
N ARG A 438 22.91 15.82 1.18
CA ARG A 438 22.03 16.96 0.87
C ARG A 438 20.63 16.76 1.46
N THR A 439 20.60 16.31 2.71
CA THR A 439 19.39 15.91 3.42
C THR A 439 19.19 16.83 4.62
N ALA A 440 18.00 17.41 4.73
CA ALA A 440 17.57 18.12 5.93
C ALA A 440 16.91 17.14 6.90
N ILE A 441 17.38 17.10 8.14
CA ILE A 441 16.84 16.28 9.23
C ILE A 441 16.43 17.20 10.37
N SER A 442 15.14 17.19 10.73
CA SER A 442 14.65 18.01 11.83
C SER A 442 13.59 17.34 12.69
N ASN A 443 13.56 17.74 13.96
CA ASN A 443 12.62 17.20 14.95
C ASN A 443 12.62 15.68 15.00
N ALA A 444 13.81 15.07 14.98
CA ALA A 444 13.95 13.63 14.90
C ALA A 444 14.77 13.05 16.03
N TYR A 445 14.55 11.78 16.37
CA TYR A 445 15.39 11.12 17.36
C TYR A 445 15.61 9.62 17.19
N ALA A 446 16.68 9.11 17.81
CA ALA A 446 16.99 7.69 17.85
C ALA A 446 17.31 7.18 19.27
N THR A 447 16.82 5.97 19.60
CA THR A 447 17.05 5.30 20.90
C THR A 447 17.41 3.82 20.77
N GLY A 448 17.35 3.24 19.57
CA GLY A 448 17.74 1.85 19.35
C GLY A 448 19.25 1.65 19.47
N ALA A 449 19.68 0.51 20.04
CA ALA A 449 21.09 0.16 20.13
C ALA A 449 21.75 0.13 18.74
N VAL A 450 22.89 0.83 18.57
CA VAL A 450 23.61 0.90 17.29
C VAL A 450 24.91 0.13 17.39
N ARG A 451 25.06 -0.92 16.57
CA ARG A 451 26.23 -1.80 16.53
C ARG A 451 26.79 -1.87 15.11
N GLY A 452 27.90 -1.16 14.88
CA GLY A 452 28.63 -1.09 13.60
C GLY A 452 30.14 -1.13 13.81
N VAL A 453 30.90 -1.33 12.73
CA VAL A 453 32.37 -1.54 12.81
C VAL A 453 33.22 -0.30 12.50
N ASN A 454 32.72 0.69 11.75
CA ASN A 454 33.51 1.88 11.34
C ASN A 454 32.80 3.21 11.66
N PHE A 455 31.78 3.59 10.89
CA PHE A 455 31.08 4.85 11.06
C PHE A 455 29.73 4.61 11.74
N ALA A 456 29.76 4.47 13.07
CA ALA A 456 28.58 4.34 13.90
C ALA A 456 28.20 5.70 14.50
N GLY A 457 27.00 6.18 14.19
CA GLY A 457 26.46 7.45 14.69
C GLY A 457 25.15 7.26 15.45
N GLY A 458 24.96 8.04 16.51
CA GLY A 458 23.74 8.02 17.31
C GLY A 458 22.49 8.37 16.51
N LEU A 459 22.58 9.36 15.61
CA LEU A 459 21.54 9.70 14.64
C LEU A 459 21.95 9.30 13.21
N VAL A 460 23.02 9.91 12.69
CA VAL A 460 23.49 9.74 11.32
C VAL A 460 24.84 9.05 11.32
N GLY A 461 24.96 7.97 10.56
CA GLY A 461 26.21 7.22 10.42
C GLY A 461 27.26 7.98 9.61
N TYR A 462 26.88 8.44 8.41
CA TYR A 462 27.77 9.18 7.53
C TYR A 462 27.04 10.33 6.82
N ALA A 463 27.51 11.57 7.04
CA ALA A 463 27.04 12.78 6.37
C ALA A 463 28.06 13.23 5.32
N VAL A 464 27.58 13.64 4.14
CA VAL A 464 28.44 13.95 2.98
C VAL A 464 28.44 15.45 2.65
N GLU A 465 27.51 15.91 1.82
CA GLU A 465 27.38 17.30 1.37
C GLU A 465 26.10 17.91 1.92
N ASP A 466 26.14 19.18 2.34
CA ASP A 466 24.98 19.99 2.74
C ASP A 466 23.91 19.24 3.57
N VAL A 467 24.37 18.46 4.56
CA VAL A 467 23.49 17.81 5.54
C VAL A 467 23.22 18.80 6.67
N ASP A 468 21.95 19.13 6.86
CA ASP A 468 21.49 20.00 7.95
C ASP A 468 20.73 19.17 8.99
N VAL A 469 21.28 19.06 10.19
CA VAL A 469 20.64 18.38 11.31
C VAL A 469 20.30 19.39 12.38
N SER A 470 19.00 19.69 12.53
CA SER A 470 18.49 20.67 13.48
C SER A 470 17.48 20.05 14.43
N ALA A 471 17.41 20.55 15.67
CA ALA A 471 16.42 20.14 16.67
C ALA A 471 16.24 18.60 16.78
N SER A 472 17.33 17.84 16.67
CA SER A 472 17.31 16.37 16.57
C SER A 472 18.31 15.73 17.52
N PHE A 473 17.93 14.58 18.07
CA PHE A 473 18.58 14.03 19.27
C PHE A 473 18.83 12.52 19.22
N TRP A 474 19.81 12.02 19.96
CA TRP A 474 19.89 10.59 20.25
C TRP A 474 20.14 10.31 21.72
N ASP A 475 19.69 9.15 22.17
CA ASP A 475 20.02 8.66 23.49
C ASP A 475 21.40 7.99 23.49
N THR A 476 22.38 8.65 24.09
CA THR A 476 23.78 8.20 24.19
C THR A 476 23.97 6.88 24.94
N GLN A 477 23.05 6.55 25.85
CA GLN A 477 23.14 5.35 26.69
C GLN A 477 22.51 4.14 25.99
N SER A 478 21.31 4.31 25.41
CA SER A 478 20.62 3.20 24.73
C SER A 478 21.17 2.92 23.33
N THR A 479 21.54 3.95 22.56
CA THR A 479 22.24 3.76 21.28
C THR A 479 23.66 3.22 21.47
N GLY A 480 24.29 3.53 22.61
CA GLY A 480 25.70 3.26 22.87
C GLY A 480 26.68 4.17 22.11
N GLN A 481 26.19 5.24 21.47
CA GLN A 481 26.99 6.13 20.63
C GLN A 481 27.22 7.48 21.32
N THR A 482 28.47 7.95 21.32
CA THR A 482 28.85 9.26 21.88
C THR A 482 28.84 10.39 20.85
N SER A 483 28.67 10.08 19.57
CA SER A 483 28.73 11.04 18.47
C SER A 483 27.75 10.69 17.35
N SER A 484 27.48 11.66 16.49
CA SER A 484 26.73 11.50 15.25
C SER A 484 27.42 12.30 14.14
N SER A 485 27.38 11.81 12.90
CA SER A 485 27.78 12.60 11.74
C SER A 485 26.74 13.69 11.45
N GLY A 486 27.12 14.77 10.76
CA GLY A 486 26.19 15.82 10.30
C GLY A 486 25.59 16.72 11.38
N GLY A 487 25.70 16.39 12.67
CA GLY A 487 25.20 17.20 13.79
C GLY A 487 24.20 16.47 14.67
N GLY A 488 23.27 17.23 15.25
CA GLY A 488 22.37 16.78 16.32
C GLY A 488 23.03 16.75 17.70
N THR A 489 22.22 16.49 18.73
CA THR A 489 22.69 16.52 20.13
C THR A 489 22.41 15.20 20.85
N GLY A 490 23.46 14.63 21.45
CA GLY A 490 23.33 13.45 22.29
C GLY A 490 22.82 13.82 23.69
N MET A 491 21.81 13.11 24.16
CA MET A 491 21.25 13.23 25.51
C MET A 491 21.31 11.86 26.21
N THR A 492 21.24 11.85 27.54
CA THR A 492 21.07 10.63 28.32
C THR A 492 19.63 10.11 28.21
N THR A 493 19.39 8.86 28.61
CA THR A 493 18.04 8.30 28.64
C THR A 493 17.09 9.11 29.54
N ALA A 494 17.59 9.66 30.65
CA ALA A 494 16.77 10.50 31.53
C ALA A 494 16.40 11.83 30.86
N GLU A 495 17.37 12.48 30.21
CA GLU A 495 17.16 13.76 29.51
C GLU A 495 16.23 13.61 28.29
N MET A 496 16.26 12.45 27.61
CA MET A 496 15.33 12.13 26.51
C MET A 496 13.87 11.99 26.96
N LYS A 497 13.61 11.94 28.28
CA LYS A 497 12.26 11.85 28.88
C LYS A 497 11.79 13.16 29.51
N THR A 498 12.52 14.25 29.29
CA THR A 498 12.23 15.56 29.87
C THR A 498 11.66 16.50 28.81
N LEU A 499 10.41 16.97 28.98
CA LEU A 499 9.71 17.82 28.01
C LEU A 499 10.50 19.08 27.64
N ALA A 500 11.10 19.74 28.64
CA ALA A 500 11.82 21.00 28.46
C ALA A 500 12.96 20.91 27.43
N ASN A 501 13.59 19.73 27.31
CA ASN A 501 14.69 19.49 26.40
C ASN A 501 14.25 19.45 24.92
N PHE A 502 12.95 19.33 24.65
CA PHE A 502 12.37 19.36 23.31
C PHE A 502 11.60 20.66 23.02
N SER A 503 11.18 21.40 24.06
CA SER A 503 10.38 22.64 23.90
C SER A 503 11.17 23.94 24.05
N SER A 504 12.42 23.90 24.52
CA SER A 504 13.20 25.10 24.84
C SER A 504 14.71 24.83 24.86
N ALA A 505 15.53 25.89 24.85
CA ALA A 505 16.97 25.77 25.07
C ALA A 505 17.30 25.35 26.51
N THR A 506 18.09 24.28 26.66
CA THR A 506 18.54 23.73 27.95
C THR A 506 20.01 23.33 27.86
N GLU A 507 20.68 23.16 29.01
CA GLU A 507 22.07 22.65 28.97
C GLU A 507 22.15 21.24 28.36
N ALA A 508 21.15 20.39 28.62
CA ALA A 508 21.09 19.01 28.13
C ALA A 508 21.04 18.92 26.60
N ASN A 509 20.34 19.84 25.94
CA ASN A 509 20.26 19.88 24.47
C ASN A 509 21.31 20.80 23.82
N GLY A 510 22.37 21.18 24.55
CA GLY A 510 23.45 22.01 24.04
C GLY A 510 23.07 23.47 23.85
N ASN A 511 22.04 23.94 24.56
CA ASN A 511 21.42 25.27 24.44
C ASN A 511 20.84 25.54 23.05
N VAL A 512 20.40 24.50 22.35
CA VAL A 512 19.61 24.62 21.12
C VAL A 512 18.15 24.78 21.51
N ASP A 513 17.45 25.78 20.96
CA ASP A 513 16.00 25.90 21.12
C ASP A 513 15.29 25.05 20.06
N PRO A 514 14.77 23.84 20.39
CA PRO A 514 14.22 22.94 19.40
C PRO A 514 12.78 23.32 19.04
N ALA A 515 12.07 24.00 19.95
CA ALA A 515 10.69 24.45 19.81
C ALA A 515 9.74 23.39 19.19
N TRP A 516 9.87 22.11 19.57
CA TRP A 516 9.00 21.06 19.06
C TRP A 516 7.53 21.37 19.38
N ASP A 517 6.63 21.00 18.46
CA ASP A 517 5.20 21.02 18.71
C ASP A 517 4.81 19.83 19.63
N ILE A 518 5.12 19.96 20.93
CA ILE A 518 5.06 18.88 21.92
C ILE A 518 4.26 19.26 23.17
N SER A 519 3.60 18.29 23.79
CA SER A 519 2.89 18.49 25.07
C SER A 519 2.85 17.25 25.96
N ALA A 520 2.82 17.51 27.28
CA ALA A 520 2.56 16.55 28.33
C ALA A 520 1.07 16.47 28.78
N ASN A 521 0.17 17.32 28.26
CA ASN A 521 -1.27 17.29 28.56
C ASN A 521 -2.12 16.56 27.51
N GLY A 522 -2.93 15.58 27.93
CA GLY A 522 -3.73 14.78 26.99
C GLY A 522 -4.81 15.62 26.32
N GLY A 523 -5.13 15.32 25.05
CA GLY A 523 -6.19 16.00 24.29
C GLY A 523 -5.76 17.28 23.56
N GLU A 524 -4.52 17.75 23.74
CA GLU A 524 -3.98 18.85 22.94
C GLU A 524 -3.60 18.39 21.52
N PRO A 525 -3.86 19.20 20.46
CA PRO A 525 -3.61 18.82 19.08
C PRO A 525 -2.15 19.04 18.64
N ARG A 526 -1.20 18.55 19.44
CA ARG A 526 0.24 18.63 19.17
C ARG A 526 0.73 17.45 18.33
N VAL A 527 1.77 17.67 17.52
CA VAL A 527 2.44 16.60 16.75
C VAL A 527 3.04 15.54 17.68
N TRP A 528 3.66 16.00 18.77
CA TRP A 528 4.38 15.15 19.71
C TRP A 528 3.72 15.08 21.08
N ARG A 529 3.85 13.92 21.70
CA ARG A 529 3.36 13.61 23.05
C ARG A 529 4.52 13.14 23.92
N ILE A 530 4.65 13.63 25.14
CA ILE A 530 5.61 13.06 26.10
C ILE A 530 4.95 12.83 27.46
N TYR A 531 5.24 11.69 28.08
CA TYR A 531 4.89 11.42 29.46
C TYR A 531 6.15 11.64 30.29
N GLU A 532 6.21 12.78 30.97
CA GLU A 532 7.40 13.28 31.67
C GLU A 532 8.02 12.21 32.58
N GLY A 533 9.32 11.92 32.37
CA GLY A 533 10.06 10.91 33.13
C GLY A 533 9.77 9.45 32.72
N ASP A 534 8.72 9.19 31.96
CA ASP A 534 8.28 7.84 31.58
C ASP A 534 8.71 7.48 30.16
N THR A 535 8.40 8.32 29.18
CA THR A 535 8.61 8.04 27.75
C THR A 535 9.50 9.08 27.07
N ALA A 536 10.19 8.68 26.01
CA ALA A 536 10.64 9.64 24.99
C ALA A 536 9.42 10.23 24.24
N PRO A 537 9.58 11.29 23.44
CA PRO A 537 8.49 11.83 22.64
C PRO A 537 7.85 10.80 21.70
N LEU A 538 6.53 10.70 21.69
CA LEU A 538 5.75 9.81 20.82
C LEU A 538 5.04 10.66 19.77
N LEU A 539 5.05 10.19 18.52
CA LEU A 539 4.23 10.79 17.47
C LEU A 539 2.76 10.51 17.72
N ARG A 540 1.91 11.51 17.49
CA ARG A 540 0.47 11.29 17.46
C ARG A 540 0.08 10.58 16.16
N ASP A 541 -0.68 9.49 16.31
CA ASP A 541 -1.32 8.77 15.21
C ASP A 541 -2.40 9.61 14.51
#